data_AF-R9M873-F1
#
_entry.id   AF-R9M873-F1
#
_cell.length_a   1.000
_cell.length_b   1.000
_cell.length_c   1.000
_cell.angle_alpha   90.00
_cell.angle_beta   90.00
_cell.angle_gamma   90.00
#
_symmetry.space_group_name_H-M   'P 1'
#
loop_
_entity.id
_entity.type
_entity.pdbx_description
1 polymer ?
#
loop_
_entity_poly.entity_id
_entity_poly.type
_entity_poly.pdbx_seq_one_letter_code
_entity_poly.pdbx_strand_id
1 'polypeptide(L)'
;MGCENCGGCGSCGGGCRREIVLTPPEAALLLRLGEVAFLPVARRNNSGTPVCLEEADYSSAEYGEALAWLELKGLVSLDYDLPLSNFDYAAYGENFLHGSAALTAAGQEAVEILELQGIEM
;
A
#
# COMPACT_ATOMS: atom_id res chain seq x y z
N MET A 1 -21.86 2.41 38.58
CA MET A 1 -22.21 2.96 37.26
C MET A 1 -21.09 2.57 36.33
N GLY A 2 -21.33 1.56 35.50
CA GLY A 2 -20.37 0.98 34.56
C GLY A 2 -20.10 1.94 33.41
N CYS A 3 -18.82 2.05 33.03
CA CYS A 3 -18.39 2.67 31.80
C CYS A 3 -18.32 1.59 30.71
N GLU A 4 -19.45 1.38 30.05
CA GLU A 4 -19.58 0.49 28.90
C GLU A 4 -19.52 1.33 27.61
N ASN A 5 -18.30 1.61 27.13
CA ASN A 5 -18.03 1.84 25.70
C ASN A 5 -16.53 1.69 25.42
N CYS A 6 -16.06 0.44 25.48
CA CYS A 6 -14.81 0.04 24.85
C CYS A 6 -15.18 -0.73 23.58
N GLY A 7 -15.50 0.00 22.51
CA GLY A 7 -15.52 -0.55 21.16
C GLY A 7 -14.08 -0.81 20.75
N GLY A 8 -13.70 -2.08 20.73
CA GLY A 8 -12.31 -2.53 20.60
C GLY A 8 -11.59 -1.99 19.37
N CYS A 9 -10.61 -1.13 19.60
CA CYS A 9 -9.42 -1.08 18.77
C CYS A 9 -8.54 -2.24 19.23
N GLY A 10 -8.44 -3.27 18.38
CA GLY A 10 -7.67 -4.47 18.66
C GLY A 10 -6.24 -4.10 18.98
N SER A 11 -5.80 -4.43 20.19
CA SER A 11 -4.39 -4.44 20.55
C SER A 11 -3.64 -5.35 19.56
N CYS A 12 -2.80 -4.74 18.73
CA CYS A 12 -1.74 -5.42 17.99
C CYS A 12 -0.45 -4.62 18.20
N GLY A 13 0.56 -5.22 18.83
CA GLY A 13 1.94 -4.95 18.42
C GLY A 13 2.81 -4.01 19.24
N GLY A 14 2.66 -3.93 20.56
CA GLY A 14 3.79 -3.50 21.39
C GLY A 14 4.98 -4.45 21.23
N GLY A 15 5.98 -4.13 20.41
CA GLY A 15 7.22 -4.90 20.34
C GLY A 15 8.04 -4.70 19.07
N CYS A 16 9.20 -4.07 19.23
CA CYS A 16 10.21 -3.79 18.20
C CYS A 16 9.81 -2.71 17.20
N ARG A 17 10.04 -1.45 17.58
CA ARG A 17 10.18 -0.32 16.65
C ARG A 17 11.32 -0.65 15.67
N ARG A 18 11.01 -1.39 14.60
CA ARG A 18 11.83 -1.36 13.40
C ARG A 18 11.61 0.04 12.86
N GLU A 19 12.65 0.86 12.91
CA GLU A 19 12.65 2.15 12.24
C GLU A 19 12.59 1.84 10.75
N ILE A 20 11.37 1.80 10.22
CA ILE A 20 11.11 1.55 8.81
C ILE A 20 11.29 2.91 8.13
N VAL A 21 12.43 3.08 7.49
CA VAL A 21 12.68 4.26 6.65
C VAL A 21 11.85 4.10 5.38
N LEU A 22 10.93 5.04 5.16
CA LEU A 22 10.11 5.14 3.97
C LEU A 22 10.63 6.29 3.12
N THR A 23 10.68 6.06 1.81
CA THR A 23 10.89 7.13 0.84
C THR A 23 9.57 7.88 0.60
N PRO A 24 9.62 9.12 0.08
CA PRO A 24 8.41 9.89 -0.23
C PRO A 24 7.36 9.14 -1.07
N PRO A 25 7.70 8.42 -2.17
CA PRO A 25 6.70 7.68 -2.94
C PRO A 25 6.13 6.47 -2.19
N GLU A 26 6.90 5.84 -1.30
CA GLU A 26 6.41 4.75 -0.45
C GLU A 26 5.38 5.26 0.56
N ALA A 27 5.67 6.38 1.22
CA ALA A 27 4.74 7.00 2.18
C ALA A 27 3.45 7.46 1.49
N ALA A 28 3.55 8.06 0.30
CA ALA A 28 2.38 8.44 -0.50
C ALA A 28 1.49 7.23 -0.81
N LEU A 29 2.08 6.12 -1.30
CA LEU A 29 1.33 4.89 -1.57
C LEU A 29 0.67 4.30 -0.32
N LEU A 30 1.36 4.31 0.82
CA LEU A 30 0.81 3.80 2.07
C LEU A 30 -0.40 4.64 2.50
N LEU A 31 -0.29 5.96 2.50
CA LEU A 31 -1.41 6.85 2.82
C LEU A 31 -2.59 6.61 1.87
N ARG A 32 -2.30 6.47 0.58
CA ARG A 32 -3.34 6.20 -0.42
C ARG A 32 -4.01 4.86 -0.19
N LEU A 33 -3.26 3.81 0.14
CA LEU A 33 -3.88 2.54 0.54
C LEU A 33 -4.64 2.63 1.88
N GLY A 34 -4.30 3.60 2.73
CA GLY A 34 -5.08 3.94 3.91
C GLY A 34 -6.45 4.52 3.55
N GLU A 35 -6.50 5.37 2.52
CA GLU A 35 -7.74 5.93 1.98
C GLU A 35 -8.53 4.91 1.14
N VAL A 36 -7.84 4.13 0.30
CA VAL A 36 -8.41 3.11 -0.58
C VAL A 36 -7.93 1.73 -0.17
N ALA A 37 -8.84 0.87 0.28
CA ALA A 37 -8.48 -0.47 0.77
C ALA A 37 -7.64 -1.32 -0.20
N PHE A 38 -7.71 -1.03 -1.51
CA PHE A 38 -6.96 -1.69 -2.55
C PHE A 38 -6.53 -0.71 -3.64
N LEU A 39 -5.28 -0.83 -4.13
CA LEU A 39 -4.80 -0.13 -5.32
C LEU A 39 -4.67 -1.09 -6.51
N PRO A 40 -5.02 -0.65 -7.73
CA PRO A 40 -4.76 -1.43 -8.94
C PRO A 40 -3.27 -1.43 -9.23
N VAL A 41 -2.71 -2.61 -9.42
CA VAL A 41 -1.32 -2.78 -9.83
C VAL A 41 -1.27 -3.66 -11.06
N ALA A 42 -0.23 -3.51 -11.85
CA ALA A 42 0.05 -4.45 -12.91
C ALA A 42 1.52 -4.86 -12.88
N ARG A 43 1.82 -6.07 -13.35
CA ARG A 43 3.19 -6.56 -13.43
C ARG A 43 3.47 -7.03 -14.82
N ARG A 44 4.65 -6.67 -15.34
CA ARG A 44 5.11 -7.24 -16.60
C ARG A 44 5.55 -8.68 -16.34
N ASN A 45 5.03 -9.62 -17.14
CA ASN A 45 5.35 -11.04 -17.04
C ASN A 45 6.87 -11.36 -16.99
N ASN A 46 7.70 -10.51 -17.59
CA ASN A 46 9.14 -10.75 -17.76
C ASN A 46 10.04 -9.92 -16.82
N SER A 47 9.59 -8.76 -16.32
CA SER A 47 10.46 -7.84 -15.55
C SER A 47 10.33 -8.00 -14.04
N GLY A 48 9.24 -8.58 -13.54
CA GLY A 48 9.04 -8.74 -12.10
C GLY A 48 8.75 -7.45 -11.34
N THR A 49 8.92 -6.26 -11.92
CA THR A 49 8.59 -4.99 -11.26
C THR A 49 7.08 -4.70 -11.36
N PRO A 50 6.39 -4.39 -10.25
CA PRO A 50 5.04 -3.86 -10.30
C PRO A 50 5.04 -2.47 -10.94
N VAL A 51 3.91 -2.10 -11.52
CA VAL A 51 3.64 -0.79 -12.10
C VAL A 51 2.33 -0.31 -11.50
N CYS A 52 2.31 0.95 -11.08
CA CYS A 52 1.11 1.66 -10.65
C CYS A 52 0.99 2.95 -11.46
N LEU A 53 -0.19 3.20 -12.01
CA LEU A 53 -0.50 4.36 -12.87
C LEU A 53 -1.51 5.32 -12.23
N GLU A 54 -2.05 5.01 -11.05
CA GLU A 54 -3.13 5.78 -10.44
C GLU A 54 -2.70 7.13 -9.88
N GLU A 55 -1.41 7.31 -9.68
CA GLU A 55 -0.89 8.44 -8.93
C GLU A 55 -0.09 9.37 -9.84
N ALA A 56 -0.42 10.66 -9.82
CA ALA A 56 0.21 11.67 -10.66
C ALA A 56 1.46 12.32 -10.03
N ASP A 57 1.70 12.07 -8.74
CA ASP A 57 2.75 12.76 -7.98
C ASP A 57 4.17 12.29 -8.37
N TYR A 58 4.33 11.01 -8.72
CA TYR A 58 5.59 10.40 -9.14
C TYR A 58 5.44 9.60 -10.43
N SER A 59 6.56 9.26 -11.05
CA SER A 59 6.56 8.44 -12.26
C SER A 59 6.12 7.00 -11.95
N SER A 60 5.49 6.33 -12.91
CA SER A 60 5.05 4.93 -12.78
C SER A 60 6.18 3.95 -12.43
N ALA A 61 7.42 4.26 -12.81
CA ALA A 61 8.61 3.50 -12.43
C ALA A 61 8.97 3.69 -10.94
N GLU A 62 8.85 4.92 -10.41
CA GLU A 62 9.14 5.21 -9.00
C GLU A 62 8.09 4.57 -8.10
N TYR A 63 6.81 4.66 -8.47
CA TYR A 63 5.75 3.95 -7.76
C TYR A 63 5.88 2.43 -7.86
N GLY A 64 6.30 1.93 -9.02
CA GLY A 64 6.60 0.52 -9.20
C GLY A 64 7.73 0.03 -8.28
N GLU A 65 8.80 0.82 -8.17
CA GLU A 65 9.91 0.50 -7.26
C GLU A 65 9.48 0.61 -5.79
N ALA A 66 8.73 1.66 -5.43
CA ALA A 66 8.18 1.84 -4.09
C ALA A 66 7.28 0.68 -3.68
N LEU A 67 6.37 0.21 -4.54
CA LEU A 67 5.54 -0.98 -4.27
C LEU A 67 6.39 -2.23 -4.05
N ALA A 68 7.43 -2.44 -4.85
CA ALA A 68 8.33 -3.57 -4.68
C ALA A 68 9.06 -3.52 -3.33
N TRP A 69 9.52 -2.34 -2.91
CA TRP A 69 10.13 -2.15 -1.60
C TRP A 69 9.13 -2.31 -0.45
N LEU A 70 7.92 -1.80 -0.58
CA LEU A 70 6.85 -1.96 0.41
C LEU A 70 6.45 -3.42 0.59
N GLU A 71 6.38 -4.19 -0.51
CA GLU A 71 6.17 -5.63 -0.49
C GLU A 71 7.31 -6.34 0.24
N LEU A 72 8.56 -6.01 -0.09
CA LEU A 72 9.74 -6.59 0.54
C LEU A 72 9.84 -6.26 2.04
N LYS A 73 9.40 -5.07 2.43
CA LYS A 73 9.26 -4.64 3.83
C LYS A 73 8.08 -5.31 4.54
N GLY A 74 7.18 -5.96 3.79
CA GLY A 74 5.98 -6.63 4.31
C GLY A 74 4.88 -5.67 4.73
N LEU A 75 4.90 -4.43 4.23
CA LEU A 75 3.88 -3.40 4.52
C LEU A 75 2.70 -3.48 3.55
N VAL A 76 2.97 -3.89 2.31
CA VAL A 76 1.97 -4.08 1.27
C VAL A 76 2.04 -5.52 0.80
N SER A 77 0.90 -6.08 0.42
CA SER A 77 0.80 -7.38 -0.25
C SER A 77 0.30 -7.13 -1.67
N LEU A 78 1.01 -7.67 -2.67
CA LEU A 78 0.57 -7.63 -4.06
C LEU A 78 -0.06 -8.97 -4.43
N ASP A 79 -1.30 -8.94 -4.88
CA ASP A 79 -2.03 -10.11 -5.35
C ASP A 79 -2.39 -9.95 -6.82
N TYR A 80 -1.76 -10.77 -7.68
CA TYR A 80 -1.96 -10.75 -9.13
C TYR A 80 -2.98 -11.79 -9.61
N ASP A 81 -3.58 -12.56 -8.69
CA ASP A 81 -4.68 -13.47 -9.00
C ASP A 81 -6.03 -12.75 -8.86
N LEU A 82 -6.06 -11.70 -8.03
CA LEU A 82 -7.25 -10.93 -7.72
C LEU A 82 -7.19 -9.48 -8.27
N PRO A 83 -7.43 -9.27 -9.57
CA PRO A 83 -7.59 -7.94 -10.12
C PRO A 83 -8.86 -7.24 -9.59
N LEU A 84 -8.81 -5.92 -9.50
CA LEU A 84 -9.95 -5.11 -9.07
C LEU A 84 -11.05 -5.16 -10.12
N SER A 85 -12.20 -5.77 -9.75
CA SER A 85 -13.31 -5.97 -10.69
C SER A 85 -13.95 -4.66 -11.19
N ASN A 86 -13.73 -3.54 -10.52
CA ASN A 86 -14.30 -2.23 -10.87
C ASN A 86 -13.25 -1.25 -11.38
N PHE A 87 -12.08 -1.74 -11.80
CA PHE A 87 -10.99 -0.92 -12.31
C PHE A 87 -10.74 -1.19 -13.79
N ASP A 88 -10.55 -0.12 -14.57
CA ASP A 88 -10.25 -0.23 -15.99
C ASP A 88 -8.74 -0.35 -16.21
N TYR A 89 -8.28 -1.56 -16.48
CA TYR A 89 -6.86 -1.84 -16.70
C TYR A 89 -6.37 -1.50 -18.12
N ALA A 90 -7.19 -0.87 -18.98
CA ALA A 90 -6.79 -0.60 -20.37
C ALA A 90 -5.53 0.28 -20.46
N ALA A 91 -5.31 1.16 -19.47
CA ALA A 91 -4.11 1.99 -19.37
C ALA A 91 -2.82 1.19 -19.13
N TYR A 92 -2.90 0.02 -18.49
CA TYR A 92 -1.76 -0.85 -18.26
C TYR A 92 -1.39 -1.68 -19.51
N GLY A 93 -2.39 -1.98 -20.34
CA GLY A 93 -2.24 -2.77 -21.56
C GLY A 93 -2.38 -4.28 -21.33
N GLU A 94 -2.82 -4.99 -22.38
CA GLU A 94 -3.24 -6.40 -22.33
C GLU A 94 -2.11 -7.41 -22.00
N ASN A 95 -0.85 -6.99 -22.10
CA ASN A 95 0.32 -7.83 -21.86
C ASN A 95 0.84 -7.79 -20.41
N PHE A 96 0.07 -7.19 -19.49
CA PHE A 96 0.41 -7.10 -18.09
C PHE A 96 -0.49 -8.00 -17.25
N LEU A 97 0.08 -8.61 -16.22
CA LEU A 97 -0.69 -9.32 -15.19
C LEU A 97 -1.34 -8.26 -14.31
N HIS A 98 -2.65 -8.18 -14.37
CA HIS A 98 -3.45 -7.28 -13.55
C HIS A 98 -3.59 -7.86 -12.15
N GLY A 99 -3.45 -7.00 -11.15
CA GLY A 99 -3.56 -7.36 -9.76
C GLY A 99 -4.03 -6.21 -8.89
N SER A 100 -4.04 -6.48 -7.60
CA SER A 100 -4.35 -5.51 -6.57
C SER A 100 -3.24 -5.48 -5.52
N ALA A 101 -3.03 -4.31 -4.93
CA ALA A 101 -2.18 -4.10 -3.78
C ALA A 101 -3.05 -3.79 -2.59
N ALA A 102 -2.75 -4.39 -1.43
CA ALA A 102 -3.46 -4.15 -0.19
C ALA A 102 -2.46 -3.93 0.95
N LEU A 103 -2.85 -3.15 1.96
CA LEU A 103 -2.04 -3.03 3.17
C LEU A 103 -2.07 -4.31 3.98
N THR A 104 -0.90 -4.70 4.48
CA THR A 104 -0.79 -5.72 5.53
C THR A 104 -1.10 -5.11 6.89
N ALA A 105 -1.17 -5.94 7.94
CA ALA A 105 -1.28 -5.44 9.30
C ALA A 105 -0.15 -4.45 9.68
N ALA A 106 1.07 -4.70 9.19
CA ALA A 106 2.21 -3.79 9.41
C ALA A 106 2.09 -2.51 8.58
N GLY A 107 1.53 -2.58 7.37
CA GLY A 107 1.25 -1.40 6.55
C GLY A 107 0.19 -0.50 7.17
N GLN A 108 -0.89 -1.07 7.72
CA GLN A 108 -1.93 -0.32 8.44
C GLN A 108 -1.34 0.43 9.64
N GLU A 109 -0.49 -0.21 10.43
CA GLU A 109 0.20 0.45 11.55
C GLU A 109 1.12 1.57 11.05
N ALA A 110 1.85 1.36 9.96
CA ALA A 110 2.71 2.38 9.37
C ALA A 110 1.91 3.61 8.89
N VAL A 111 0.75 3.41 8.28
CA VAL A 111 -0.17 4.51 7.89
C VAL A 111 -0.64 5.28 9.11
N GLU A 112 -1.12 4.57 10.15
CA GLU A 112 -1.58 5.23 11.38
C GLU A 112 -0.48 6.07 12.02
N ILE A 113 0.77 5.59 12.02
CA ILE A 113 1.93 6.35 12.49
C ILE A 113 2.18 7.58 11.61
N LEU A 114 2.13 7.44 10.28
CA LEU A 114 2.33 8.55 9.34
C LEU A 114 1.28 9.65 9.53
N GLU A 115 0.02 9.26 9.74
CA GLU A 115 -1.08 10.21 10.03
C GLU A 115 -0.92 10.89 11.39
N LEU A 116 -0.53 10.13 12.42
CA LEU A 116 -0.30 10.67 13.77
C LEU A 116 0.91 11.61 13.84
N GLN A 117 1.96 11.32 13.07
CA GLN A 117 3.13 12.18 13.01
C GLN A 117 2.87 13.46 12.23
N GLY A 118 1.74 13.56 11.52
CA GLY A 118 1.33 14.73 10.76
C GLY A 118 2.42 15.09 9.77
N ILE A 119 2.44 14.46 8.60
CA ILE A 119 3.39 14.84 7.56
C ILE A 119 3.08 16.29 7.16
N GLU A 120 3.82 17.24 7.74
CA GLU A 120 3.94 18.60 7.21
C GLU A 120 4.68 18.47 5.87
N MET A 121 3.93 18.25 4.78
CA MET A 121 4.44 18.32 3.41
C MET A 121 4.67 19.76 2.99
#